data_AF-A0A150I1F2-F1
#
_entry.id   AF-A0A150I1F2-F1
#
_cell.length_a   1.000
_cell.length_b   1.000
_cell.length_c   1.000
_cell.angle_alpha   90.00
_cell.angle_beta   90.00
_cell.angle_gamma   90.00
#
_symmetry.space_group_name_H-M   'P 1'
#
loop_
_entity.id
_entity.type
_entity.pdbx_description
1 polymer ?
#
loop_
_entity_poly.entity_id
_entity_poly.type
_entity_poly.pdbx_seq_one_letter_code
_entity_poly.pdbx_strand_id
1 'polypeptide(L)'
;MFQSHISTLIKHHSFKSLVAASLCLIIFGCSRSESLSAEYQEACHGEPLTTVAQRNQALEDGFVINQQYKCIDKASYLAMQEAEAQRIAARSPEALARKKAEAEARDAQIARQREQRRYESEVDPTPKYELRYVEINSASVAELTHVCNIKNGTAEDIVKERELNGQFGDWVDVVHRVFAMSAAQNVVYASVCGLTVNGQSFDGAPADEAAAQLIYQRYSHYK
;
A
#
# COMPACT_ATOMS: atom_id res chain seq x y z
N MET A 1 37.91 37.50 -25.05
CA MET A 1 37.31 38.79 -25.44
C MET A 1 36.25 38.53 -26.49
N PHE A 2 35.00 38.94 -26.20
CA PHE A 2 33.88 39.30 -27.09
C PHE A 2 33.48 38.33 -28.24
N GLN A 3 32.38 37.57 -28.13
CA GLN A 3 30.98 37.95 -28.42
C GLN A 3 30.80 38.75 -29.73
N SER A 4 29.94 38.25 -30.66
CA SER A 4 28.78 39.01 -31.19
C SER A 4 28.20 38.51 -32.54
N HIS A 5 26.87 38.26 -32.52
CA HIS A 5 25.77 38.42 -33.52
C HIS A 5 25.88 37.83 -34.95
N ILE A 6 25.06 36.84 -35.33
CA ILE A 6 23.65 36.92 -35.80
C ILE A 6 23.47 37.88 -37.00
N SER A 7 23.14 37.33 -38.18
CA SER A 7 22.13 37.94 -39.06
C SER A 7 21.58 36.95 -40.10
N THR A 8 20.26 36.83 -40.06
CA THR A 8 19.30 36.14 -40.90
C THR A 8 19.30 36.66 -42.34
N LEU A 9 19.08 35.80 -43.35
CA LEU A 9 18.34 36.21 -44.54
C LEU A 9 17.66 35.02 -45.26
N ILE A 10 16.35 34.93 -45.04
CA ILE A 10 15.39 34.19 -45.85
C ILE A 10 15.16 35.01 -47.13
N LYS A 11 15.23 34.39 -48.31
CA LYS A 11 14.50 34.90 -49.49
C LYS A 11 14.11 33.78 -50.47
N HIS A 12 12.81 33.52 -50.42
CA HIS A 12 11.91 32.91 -51.39
C HIS A 12 12.33 32.96 -52.88
N HIS A 13 12.23 31.80 -53.55
CA HIS A 13 11.87 31.69 -54.97
C HIS A 13 10.42 31.17 -55.04
N SER A 14 9.44 32.01 -55.40
CA SER A 14 8.90 32.22 -56.77
C SER A 14 8.32 30.92 -57.36
N PHE A 15 7.06 30.56 -57.12
CA PHE A 15 5.81 31.02 -57.75
C PHE A 15 5.65 30.68 -59.25
N LYS A 16 4.60 29.87 -59.51
CA LYS A 16 3.83 29.58 -60.74
C LYS A 16 4.29 28.48 -61.69
N SER A 17 3.45 27.43 -61.81
CA SER A 17 2.69 27.08 -63.04
C SER A 17 2.02 25.71 -62.83
N LEU A 18 0.69 25.64 -62.74
CA LEU A 18 -0.31 25.51 -63.81
C LEU A 18 -0.74 24.04 -64.04
N VAL A 19 -1.90 23.73 -63.47
CA VAL A 19 -2.96 22.77 -63.84
C VAL A 19 -2.75 21.94 -65.11
N ALA A 20 -2.85 20.61 -64.97
CA ALA A 20 -3.48 19.73 -65.96
C ALA A 20 -4.06 18.49 -65.27
N ALA A 21 -5.37 18.50 -65.07
CA ALA A 21 -6.15 17.34 -64.68
C ALA A 21 -6.36 16.44 -65.91
N SER A 22 -5.85 15.22 -65.87
CA SER A 22 -6.18 14.17 -66.84
C SER A 22 -6.85 13.02 -66.11
N LEU A 23 -8.18 13.12 -66.03
CA LEU A 23 -9.08 12.08 -65.57
C LEU A 23 -9.32 11.12 -66.75
N CYS A 24 -8.50 10.08 -66.88
CA CYS A 24 -8.78 8.93 -67.75
C CYS A 24 -9.48 7.84 -66.91
N LEU A 25 -10.81 7.89 -66.87
CA LEU A 25 -11.65 6.77 -66.39
C LEU A 25 -11.69 5.70 -67.48
N ILE A 26 -10.75 4.75 -67.42
CA ILE A 26 -10.85 3.50 -68.16
C ILE A 26 -11.63 2.52 -67.28
N ILE A 27 -12.90 2.34 -67.58
CA ILE A 27 -13.76 1.34 -66.95
C ILE A 27 -13.54 0.01 -67.68
N PHE A 28 -12.45 -0.70 -67.35
CA PHE A 28 -12.39 -2.13 -67.66
C PHE A 28 -13.33 -2.85 -66.70
N GLY A 29 -14.36 -3.48 -67.28
CA GLY A 29 -15.42 -4.16 -66.53
C GLY A 29 -14.87 -5.16 -65.52
N CYS A 30 -15.16 -4.91 -64.25
CA CYS A 30 -15.14 -5.94 -63.21
C CYS A 30 -16.31 -6.90 -63.49
N SER A 31 -16.05 -8.02 -64.14
CA SER A 31 -16.93 -9.17 -64.09
C SER A 31 -16.73 -9.89 -62.74
N ARG A 32 -17.44 -9.47 -61.68
CA ARG A 32 -17.67 -10.29 -60.47
C ARG A 32 -18.77 -9.73 -59.56
N SER A 33 -19.63 -10.66 -59.10
CA SER A 33 -20.75 -10.57 -58.15
C SER A 33 -21.92 -9.63 -58.47
N GLU A 34 -22.89 -10.18 -59.19
CA GLU A 34 -24.29 -9.74 -59.09
C GLU A 34 -24.74 -9.73 -57.61
N SER A 35 -24.99 -8.53 -57.11
CA SER A 35 -25.86 -8.18 -55.98
C SER A 35 -25.87 -9.13 -54.77
N LEU A 36 -24.83 -9.04 -53.93
CA LEU A 36 -25.03 -9.36 -52.52
C LEU A 36 -26.05 -8.35 -51.96
N SER A 37 -27.08 -8.83 -51.26
CA SER A 37 -28.15 -7.96 -50.74
C SER A 37 -27.57 -6.88 -49.81
N ALA A 38 -28.27 -5.75 -49.67
CA ALA A 38 -27.88 -4.72 -48.70
C ALA A 38 -27.72 -5.32 -47.29
N GLU A 39 -28.60 -6.24 -46.94
CA GLU A 39 -28.57 -7.01 -45.69
C GLU A 39 -27.28 -7.83 -45.50
N TYR A 40 -26.73 -8.40 -46.59
CA TYR A 40 -25.43 -9.08 -46.54
C TYR A 40 -24.30 -8.10 -46.23
N GLN A 41 -24.27 -6.94 -46.91
CA GLN A 41 -23.21 -5.93 -46.73
C GLN A 41 -23.23 -5.27 -45.35
N GLU A 42 -24.38 -5.26 -44.69
CA GLU A 42 -24.53 -4.81 -43.31
C GLU A 42 -24.02 -5.84 -42.31
N ALA A 43 -24.31 -7.12 -42.51
CA ALA A 43 -23.95 -8.19 -41.59
C ALA A 43 -22.53 -8.73 -41.78
N CYS A 44 -21.96 -8.63 -42.98
CA CYS A 44 -20.74 -9.33 -43.36
C CYS A 44 -19.56 -8.38 -43.61
N HIS A 45 -18.36 -8.85 -43.27
CA HIS A 45 -17.11 -8.36 -43.82
C HIS A 45 -16.53 -9.39 -44.81
N GLY A 46 -16.20 -8.95 -46.02
CA GLY A 46 -15.62 -9.79 -47.06
C GLY A 46 -16.63 -10.68 -47.79
N GLU A 47 -16.09 -11.65 -48.55
CA GLU A 47 -16.87 -12.62 -49.33
C GLU A 47 -17.37 -13.79 -48.46
N PRO A 48 -18.41 -14.53 -48.90
CA PRO A 48 -18.89 -15.70 -48.17
C PRO A 48 -17.81 -16.79 -48.02
N LEU A 49 -17.72 -17.35 -46.82
CA LEU A 49 -16.88 -18.49 -46.45
C LEU A 49 -17.54 -19.79 -46.92
N THR A 50 -17.22 -20.19 -48.16
CA THR A 50 -17.85 -21.33 -48.85
C THR A 50 -17.35 -22.69 -48.37
N THR A 51 -16.17 -22.76 -47.75
CA THR A 51 -15.56 -24.01 -47.27
C THR A 51 -15.52 -24.09 -45.74
N VAL A 52 -15.46 -25.32 -45.21
CA VAL A 52 -15.26 -25.56 -43.77
C VAL A 52 -13.91 -25.01 -43.31
N ALA A 53 -12.86 -25.19 -44.12
CA ALA A 53 -11.52 -24.71 -43.80
C ALA A 53 -11.49 -23.17 -43.60
N GLN A 54 -12.13 -22.41 -44.49
CA GLN A 54 -12.22 -20.95 -44.35
C GLN A 54 -12.95 -20.51 -43.07
N ARG A 55 -14.00 -21.24 -42.68
CA ARG A 55 -14.72 -20.96 -41.43
C ARG A 55 -13.89 -21.29 -40.20
N ASN A 56 -13.20 -22.42 -40.19
CA ASN A 56 -12.32 -22.77 -39.08
C ASN A 56 -11.20 -21.74 -38.93
N GLN A 57 -10.59 -21.31 -40.04
CA GLN A 57 -9.57 -20.26 -40.01
C GLN A 57 -10.10 -18.95 -39.43
N ALA A 58 -11.29 -18.49 -39.86
CA ALA A 58 -11.87 -17.26 -39.33
C ALA A 58 -12.14 -17.34 -37.81
N LEU A 59 -12.59 -18.49 -37.32
CA LEU A 59 -12.77 -18.71 -35.87
C LEU A 59 -11.43 -18.75 -35.12
N GLU A 60 -10.41 -19.39 -35.69
CA GLU A 60 -9.05 -19.42 -35.13
C GLU A 60 -8.42 -18.02 -35.09
N ASP A 61 -8.70 -17.19 -36.09
CA ASP A 61 -8.29 -15.79 -36.15
C ASP A 61 -9.09 -14.89 -35.18
N GLY A 62 -10.09 -15.45 -34.49
CA GLY A 62 -10.88 -14.77 -33.47
C GLY A 62 -12.12 -14.06 -34.00
N PHE A 63 -12.49 -14.26 -35.27
CA PHE A 63 -13.70 -13.68 -35.85
C PHE A 63 -14.94 -14.51 -35.52
N VAL A 64 -16.05 -13.82 -35.28
CA VAL A 64 -17.39 -14.41 -35.23
C VAL A 64 -17.90 -14.62 -36.65
N ILE A 65 -18.56 -15.76 -36.88
CA ILE A 65 -19.14 -16.09 -38.19
C ILE A 65 -20.65 -15.87 -38.14
N ASN A 66 -21.17 -15.07 -39.07
CA ASN A 66 -22.60 -14.99 -39.31
C ASN A 66 -23.04 -16.27 -40.05
N GLN A 67 -23.83 -17.13 -39.39
CA GLN A 67 -24.21 -18.43 -39.93
C GLN A 67 -25.21 -18.36 -41.08
N GLN A 68 -26.07 -17.33 -41.10
CA GLN A 68 -27.08 -17.12 -42.15
C GLN A 68 -26.41 -16.82 -43.49
N TYR A 69 -25.42 -15.93 -43.48
CA TYR A 69 -24.70 -15.51 -44.67
C TYR A 69 -23.36 -16.21 -44.87
N LYS A 70 -22.97 -17.08 -43.93
CA LYS A 70 -21.71 -17.84 -43.90
C LYS A 70 -20.50 -16.92 -44.15
N CYS A 71 -20.41 -15.81 -43.43
CA CYS A 71 -19.37 -14.78 -43.62
C CYS A 71 -18.73 -14.39 -42.29
N ILE A 72 -17.62 -13.65 -42.30
CA ILE A 72 -17.13 -12.98 -41.10
C ILE A 72 -18.17 -11.91 -40.72
N ASP A 73 -18.61 -11.95 -39.47
CA ASP A 73 -19.50 -10.94 -38.92
C ASP A 73 -18.80 -9.57 -38.92
N LYS A 74 -19.47 -8.57 -39.48
CA LYS A 74 -18.89 -7.24 -39.68
C LYS A 74 -18.50 -6.56 -38.37
N ALA A 75 -19.31 -6.74 -37.32
CA ALA A 75 -19.00 -6.15 -36.02
C ALA A 75 -17.79 -6.83 -35.38
N SER A 76 -17.68 -8.15 -35.50
CA SER A 76 -16.50 -8.88 -35.02
C SER A 76 -15.22 -8.45 -35.73
N TYR A 77 -15.27 -8.24 -37.05
CA TYR A 77 -14.11 -7.73 -37.79
C TYR A 77 -13.67 -6.35 -37.28
N LEU A 78 -14.62 -5.41 -37.14
CA LEU A 78 -14.32 -4.07 -36.65
C LEU A 78 -13.76 -4.08 -35.22
N ALA A 79 -14.28 -4.94 -34.35
CA ALA A 79 -13.79 -5.10 -32.99
C ALA A 79 -12.33 -5.59 -32.96
N MET A 80 -11.96 -6.53 -33.83
CA MET A 80 -10.57 -7.01 -33.95
C MET A 80 -9.63 -5.91 -34.45
N GLN A 81 -10.07 -5.12 -35.44
CA GLN A 81 -9.29 -3.97 -35.93
C GLN A 81 -9.08 -2.92 -34.83
N GLU A 82 -10.11 -2.64 -34.04
CA GLU A 82 -10.00 -1.71 -32.91
C GLU A 82 -9.08 -2.26 -31.82
N ALA A 83 -9.22 -3.53 -31.45
CA ALA A 83 -8.36 -4.17 -30.46
C ALA A 83 -6.88 -4.18 -30.91
N GLU A 84 -6.61 -4.44 -32.18
CA GLU A 84 -5.27 -4.33 -32.73
C GLU A 84 -4.74 -2.89 -32.65
N ALA A 85 -5.54 -1.90 -33.06
CA ALA A 85 -5.16 -0.49 -32.99
C ALA A 85 -4.87 -0.07 -31.54
N GLN A 86 -5.69 -0.48 -30.58
CA GLN A 86 -5.48 -0.24 -29.16
C GLN A 86 -4.19 -0.91 -28.65
N ARG A 87 -3.92 -2.15 -29.05
CA ARG A 87 -2.69 -2.87 -28.68
C ARG A 87 -1.45 -2.19 -29.24
N ILE A 88 -1.49 -1.73 -30.49
CA ILE A 88 -0.39 -0.98 -31.12
C ILE A 88 -0.18 0.34 -30.38
N ALA A 89 -1.26 1.09 -30.10
CA ALA A 89 -1.20 2.34 -29.35
C ALA A 89 -0.62 2.13 -27.94
N ALA A 90 -1.02 1.07 -27.23
CA ALA A 90 -0.52 0.72 -25.91
C ALA A 90 0.95 0.26 -25.91
N ARG A 91 1.45 -0.21 -27.06
CA ARG A 91 2.86 -0.60 -27.27
C ARG A 91 3.70 0.50 -27.92
N SER A 92 3.11 1.67 -28.15
CA SER A 92 3.85 2.82 -28.68
C SER A 92 5.02 3.19 -27.76
N PRO A 93 6.13 3.73 -28.30
CA PRO A 93 7.25 4.18 -27.48
C PRO A 93 6.85 5.16 -26.38
N GLU A 94 5.90 6.05 -26.67
CA GLU A 94 5.37 7.01 -25.72
C GLU A 94 4.60 6.33 -24.57
N ALA A 95 3.70 5.40 -24.88
CA ALA A 95 2.94 4.67 -23.85
C ALA A 95 3.85 3.83 -22.95
N LEU A 96 4.89 3.20 -23.53
CA LEU A 96 5.88 2.46 -22.77
C LEU A 96 6.75 3.38 -21.90
N ALA A 97 7.17 4.53 -22.42
CA ALA A 97 7.93 5.53 -21.66
C ALA A 97 7.12 6.07 -20.48
N ARG A 98 5.82 6.36 -20.68
CA ARG A 98 4.91 6.77 -19.61
C ARG A 98 4.77 5.69 -18.54
N LYS A 99 4.52 4.43 -18.91
CA LYS A 99 4.44 3.31 -17.96
C LYS A 99 5.73 3.12 -17.16
N LYS A 100 6.89 3.28 -17.81
CA LYS A 100 8.20 3.22 -17.16
C LYS A 100 8.37 4.37 -16.17
N ALA A 101 8.08 5.61 -16.56
CA ALA A 101 8.16 6.77 -15.69
C ALA A 101 7.23 6.66 -14.47
N GLU A 102 6.01 6.15 -14.67
CA GLU A 102 5.07 5.88 -13.57
C GLU A 102 5.58 4.78 -12.62
N ALA A 103 6.19 3.71 -13.15
CA ALA A 103 6.79 2.67 -12.34
C ALA A 103 7.97 3.20 -11.51
N GLU A 104 8.87 3.97 -12.12
CA GLU A 104 10.00 4.61 -11.45
C GLU A 104 9.53 5.60 -10.38
N ALA A 105 8.46 6.37 -10.64
CA ALA A 105 7.87 7.27 -9.65
C ALA A 105 7.27 6.52 -8.45
N ARG A 106 6.57 5.40 -8.70
CA ARG A 106 6.05 4.53 -7.63
C ARG A 106 7.17 3.92 -6.81
N ASP A 107 8.22 3.41 -7.45
CA ASP A 107 9.37 2.81 -6.77
C ASP A 107 10.10 3.85 -5.92
N ALA A 108 10.28 5.07 -6.44
CA ALA A 108 10.85 6.18 -5.70
C ALA A 108 9.98 6.59 -4.49
N GLN A 109 8.65 6.56 -4.62
CA GLN A 109 7.74 6.81 -3.50
C GLN A 109 7.83 5.70 -2.45
N ILE A 110 7.88 4.43 -2.87
CA ILE A 110 8.03 3.28 -1.98
C ILE A 110 9.37 3.38 -1.22
N ALA A 111 10.45 3.76 -1.90
CA ALA A 111 11.75 3.97 -1.28
C ALA A 111 11.69 5.06 -0.19
N ARG A 112 11.13 6.23 -0.51
CA ARG A 112 10.94 7.33 0.48
C ARG A 112 10.11 6.88 1.68
N GLN A 113 9.02 6.14 1.46
CA GLN A 113 8.19 5.63 2.56
C GLN A 113 8.94 4.61 3.43
N ARG A 114 9.81 3.79 2.84
CA ARG A 114 10.66 2.85 3.59
C ARG A 114 11.67 3.59 4.46
N GLU A 115 12.29 4.65 3.92
CA GLU A 115 13.22 5.51 4.68
C GLU A 115 12.50 6.22 5.82
N GLN A 116 11.31 6.77 5.57
CA GLN A 116 10.52 7.41 6.62
C GLN A 116 10.15 6.43 7.74
N ARG A 117 9.65 5.23 7.40
CA ARG A 117 9.36 4.21 8.41
C ARG A 117 10.59 3.79 9.20
N ARG A 118 11.76 3.73 8.55
CA ARG A 118 13.03 3.45 9.24
C ARG A 118 13.35 4.57 10.23
N TYR A 119 13.30 5.82 9.79
CA TYR A 119 13.53 6.97 10.66
C TYR A 119 12.54 6.99 11.84
N GLU A 120 11.25 6.78 11.60
CA GLU A 120 10.22 6.66 12.64
C GLU A 120 10.50 5.51 13.62
N SER A 121 11.04 4.38 13.15
CA SER A 121 11.43 3.27 14.03
C SER A 121 12.72 3.50 14.81
N GLU A 122 13.66 4.27 14.26
CA GLU A 122 14.93 4.62 14.92
C GLU A 122 14.72 5.72 15.96
N VAL A 123 13.80 6.64 15.69
CA VAL A 123 13.32 7.65 16.63
C VAL A 123 12.13 7.08 17.40
N ASP A 124 12.32 5.96 18.11
CA ASP A 124 11.31 5.47 19.04
C ASP A 124 11.22 6.45 20.22
N PRO A 125 10.16 7.28 20.33
CA PRO A 125 10.04 8.24 21.42
C PRO A 125 9.52 7.56 22.69
N THR A 126 9.36 6.23 22.69
CA THR A 126 8.79 5.50 23.82
C THR A 126 9.71 5.67 25.03
N PRO A 127 9.20 6.25 26.13
CA PRO A 127 10.01 6.42 27.33
C PRO A 127 10.44 5.04 27.82
N LYS A 128 11.75 4.91 28.07
CA LYS A 128 12.32 3.68 28.62
C LYS A 128 12.04 3.64 30.11
N TYR A 129 11.51 2.53 30.57
CA TYR A 129 11.35 2.22 31.98
C TYR A 129 12.73 1.86 32.55
N GLU A 130 13.15 2.59 33.58
CA GLU A 130 14.35 2.25 34.33
C GLU A 130 13.94 1.35 35.50
N LEU A 131 14.29 0.07 35.45
CA LEU A 131 13.98 -0.87 36.52
C LEU A 131 14.76 -0.49 37.78
N ARG A 132 14.04 -0.20 38.87
CA ARG A 132 14.60 0.10 40.18
C ARG A 132 13.95 -0.79 41.22
N TYR A 133 14.77 -1.36 42.11
CA TYR A 133 14.24 -2.07 43.27
C TYR A 133 13.74 -1.06 44.30
N VAL A 134 12.47 -1.20 44.71
CA VAL A 134 11.80 -0.30 45.64
C VAL A 134 11.27 -1.12 46.80
N GLU A 135 11.81 -0.90 48.00
CA GLU A 135 11.39 -1.62 49.21
C GLU A 135 10.11 -1.02 49.79
N ILE A 136 9.04 -1.81 49.84
CA ILE A 136 7.70 -1.36 50.26
C ILE A 136 7.69 -0.83 51.69
N ASN A 137 8.56 -1.33 52.58
CA ASN A 137 8.55 -0.97 54.00
C ASN A 137 9.29 0.34 54.31
N SER A 138 10.11 0.86 53.38
CA SER A 138 10.90 2.08 53.59
C SER A 138 10.70 3.17 52.55
N ALA A 139 10.23 2.83 51.34
CA ALA A 139 10.07 3.78 50.25
C ALA A 139 9.04 4.87 50.56
N SER A 140 9.32 6.11 50.16
CA SER A 140 8.35 7.22 50.18
C SER A 140 7.25 7.04 49.13
N VAL A 141 6.17 7.83 49.23
CA VAL A 141 5.12 7.87 48.18
C VAL A 141 5.73 8.16 46.81
N ALA A 142 6.66 9.12 46.73
CA ALA A 142 7.34 9.47 45.48
C ALA A 142 8.13 8.28 44.91
N GLU A 143 8.89 7.56 45.74
CA GLU A 143 9.64 6.37 45.30
C GLU A 143 8.71 5.23 44.86
N LEU A 144 7.62 4.99 45.59
CA LEU A 144 6.62 3.97 45.24
C LEU A 144 5.98 4.25 43.87
N THR A 145 5.71 5.51 43.53
CA THR A 145 5.15 5.88 42.22
C THR A 145 6.12 5.71 41.03
N HIS A 146 7.40 5.40 41.28
CA HIS A 146 8.32 5.03 40.21
C HIS A 146 8.09 3.61 39.71
N VAL A 147 7.51 2.72 40.52
CA VAL A 147 7.17 1.35 40.12
C VAL A 147 6.09 1.41 39.04
N CYS A 148 6.33 0.81 37.86
CA CYS A 148 5.52 1.04 36.65
C CYS A 148 4.00 0.81 36.76
N ASN A 149 3.51 0.11 37.78
CA ASN A 149 2.08 -0.13 38.01
C ASN A 149 1.55 0.44 39.35
N ILE A 150 2.30 1.31 40.04
CA ILE A 150 1.86 1.94 41.30
C ILE A 150 1.51 3.40 41.04
N LYS A 151 0.24 3.76 41.26
CA LYS A 151 -0.25 5.13 41.17
C LYS A 151 -0.18 5.83 42.53
N ASN A 152 -0.28 7.16 42.53
CA ASN A 152 -0.18 7.97 43.75
C ASN A 152 -1.12 7.48 44.88
N GLY A 153 -2.40 7.20 44.58
CA GLY A 153 -3.35 6.70 45.58
C GLY A 153 -2.93 5.35 46.18
N THR A 154 -2.44 4.41 45.35
CA THR A 154 -1.91 3.13 45.85
C THR A 154 -0.67 3.32 46.72
N ALA A 155 0.23 4.24 46.34
CA ALA A 155 1.41 4.57 47.12
C ALA A 155 1.05 5.18 48.48
N GLU A 156 0.07 6.08 48.51
CA GLU A 156 -0.49 6.65 49.76
C GLU A 156 -1.13 5.57 50.63
N ASP A 157 -1.91 4.66 50.05
CA ASP A 157 -2.53 3.54 50.76
C ASP A 157 -1.46 2.62 51.38
N ILE A 158 -0.40 2.29 50.65
CA ILE A 158 0.73 1.48 51.16
C ILE A 158 1.37 2.15 52.38
N VAL A 159 1.68 3.45 52.28
CA VAL A 159 2.32 4.20 53.37
C VAL A 159 1.41 4.27 54.58
N LYS A 160 0.13 4.60 54.37
CA LYS A 160 -0.88 4.66 55.44
C LYS A 160 -1.04 3.31 56.14
N GLU A 161 -1.11 2.22 55.38
CA GLU A 161 -1.25 0.87 55.93
C GLU A 161 -0.07 0.50 56.82
N ARG A 162 1.18 0.77 56.41
CA ARG A 162 2.35 0.44 57.24
C ARG A 162 2.54 1.36 58.44
N GLU A 163 2.06 2.61 58.37
CA GLU A 163 2.06 3.55 59.50
C GLU A 163 1.04 3.17 60.57
N LEU A 164 -0.15 2.72 60.17
CA LEU A 164 -1.22 2.36 61.11
C LEU A 164 -1.09 0.94 61.66
N ASN A 165 -0.66 0.00 60.82
CA ASN A 165 -0.69 -1.43 61.12
C ASN A 165 0.71 -2.08 61.18
N GLY A 166 1.78 -1.28 61.12
CA GLY A 166 3.17 -1.76 61.14
C GLY A 166 3.68 -2.25 59.78
N GLN A 167 4.97 -2.59 59.70
CA GLN A 167 5.60 -3.06 58.46
C GLN A 167 4.89 -4.29 57.87
N PHE A 168 4.96 -4.45 56.55
CA PHE A 168 4.45 -5.64 55.85
C PHE A 168 5.38 -6.83 56.09
N GLY A 169 4.80 -7.97 56.49
CA GLY A 169 5.55 -9.20 56.73
C GLY A 169 6.01 -9.89 55.44
N ASP A 170 5.10 -9.99 54.47
CA ASP A 170 5.32 -10.63 53.18
C ASP A 170 4.31 -10.11 52.14
N TRP A 171 4.34 -10.67 50.94
CA TRP A 171 3.41 -10.31 49.87
C TRP A 171 1.94 -10.67 50.18
N VAL A 172 1.69 -11.72 50.96
CA VAL A 172 0.32 -12.11 51.34
C VAL A 172 -0.28 -11.04 52.25
N ASP A 173 0.51 -10.49 53.16
CA ASP A 173 0.13 -9.37 54.01
C ASP A 173 -0.19 -8.10 53.19
N VAL A 174 0.63 -7.79 52.17
CA VAL A 174 0.37 -6.67 51.25
C VAL A 174 -0.96 -6.85 50.50
N VAL A 175 -1.21 -8.05 49.95
CA VAL A 175 -2.45 -8.38 49.21
C VAL A 175 -3.69 -8.23 50.10
N HIS A 176 -3.59 -8.62 51.37
CA HIS A 176 -4.69 -8.53 52.32
C HIS A 176 -4.97 -7.10 52.79
N ARG A 177 -3.94 -6.28 52.98
CA ARG A 177 -4.06 -4.94 53.58
C ARG A 177 -4.29 -3.85 52.55
N VAL A 178 -3.67 -3.95 51.38
CA VAL A 178 -3.73 -2.90 50.36
C VAL A 178 -4.71 -3.31 49.27
N PHE A 179 -5.91 -2.72 49.27
CA PHE A 179 -6.99 -3.07 48.33
C PHE A 179 -6.55 -3.06 46.86
N ALA A 180 -5.78 -2.05 46.44
CA ALA A 180 -5.27 -1.98 45.08
C ALA A 180 -4.32 -3.14 44.71
N MET A 181 -3.68 -3.79 45.69
CA MET A 181 -2.80 -4.95 45.51
C MET A 181 -3.54 -6.30 45.65
N SER A 182 -4.84 -6.30 45.96
CA SER A 182 -5.61 -7.53 46.17
C SER A 182 -5.72 -8.42 44.92
N ALA A 183 -5.61 -7.83 43.72
CA ALA A 183 -5.59 -8.58 42.48
C ALA A 183 -4.20 -9.17 42.22
N ALA A 184 -4.12 -10.48 41.96
CA ALA A 184 -2.87 -11.18 41.67
C ALA A 184 -2.06 -10.52 40.53
N GLN A 185 -2.73 -9.98 39.51
CA GLN A 185 -2.06 -9.27 38.42
C GLN A 185 -1.29 -8.03 38.93
N ASN A 186 -1.82 -7.31 39.92
CA ASN A 186 -1.21 -6.08 40.40
C ASN A 186 0.07 -6.37 41.21
N VAL A 187 0.07 -7.41 42.05
CA VAL A 187 1.29 -7.83 42.77
C VAL A 187 2.35 -8.40 41.84
N VAL A 188 1.96 -9.22 40.85
CA VAL A 188 2.89 -9.71 39.82
C VAL A 188 3.52 -8.52 39.09
N TYR A 189 2.71 -7.56 38.64
CA TYR A 189 3.22 -6.39 37.92
C TYR A 189 4.08 -5.50 38.82
N ALA A 190 3.67 -5.23 40.06
CA ALA A 190 4.47 -4.45 41.00
C ALA A 190 5.84 -5.10 41.24
N SER A 191 5.88 -6.42 41.45
CA SER A 191 7.12 -7.18 41.63
C SER A 191 8.01 -7.18 40.39
N VAL A 192 7.44 -7.44 39.21
CA VAL A 192 8.17 -7.35 37.92
C VAL A 192 8.73 -5.94 37.69
N CYS A 193 7.96 -4.91 38.09
CA CYS A 193 8.36 -3.51 38.05
C CYS A 193 9.40 -3.14 39.14
N GLY A 194 9.81 -4.06 40.02
CA GLY A 194 10.87 -3.85 41.01
C GLY A 194 10.42 -3.58 42.44
N LEU A 195 9.12 -3.62 42.76
CA LEU A 195 8.68 -3.57 44.16
C LEU A 195 9.14 -4.84 44.90
N THR A 196 9.71 -4.67 46.09
CA THR A 196 10.08 -5.78 46.98
C THR A 196 9.39 -5.65 48.32
N VAL A 197 9.19 -6.79 48.98
CA VAL A 197 8.77 -6.85 50.38
C VAL A 197 9.88 -7.53 51.16
N ASN A 198 10.55 -6.80 52.06
CA ASN A 198 11.71 -7.28 52.80
C ASN A 198 12.82 -7.83 51.88
N GLY A 199 13.05 -7.13 50.75
CA GLY A 199 14.02 -7.50 49.72
C GLY A 199 13.61 -8.67 48.82
N GLN A 200 12.40 -9.23 48.98
CA GLN A 200 11.92 -10.35 48.17
C GLN A 200 10.92 -9.90 47.09
N SER A 201 11.12 -10.39 45.87
CA SER A 201 10.10 -10.37 44.81
C SER A 201 8.98 -11.36 45.11
N PHE A 202 7.81 -11.15 44.49
CA PHE A 202 6.71 -12.10 44.52
C PHE A 202 7.11 -13.42 43.84
N ASP A 203 6.67 -14.54 44.40
CA ASP A 203 7.04 -15.87 43.89
C ASP A 203 6.60 -16.05 42.43
N GLY A 204 7.51 -16.57 41.60
CA GLY A 204 7.31 -16.69 40.15
C GLY A 204 7.28 -15.35 39.38
N ALA A 205 7.54 -14.21 40.01
CA ALA A 205 7.53 -12.89 39.39
C ALA A 205 8.73 -12.02 39.82
N PRO A 206 9.98 -12.46 39.56
CA PRO A 206 11.16 -11.62 39.80
C PRO A 206 11.09 -10.34 38.96
N ALA A 207 11.82 -9.31 39.41
CA ALA A 207 11.99 -8.09 38.64
C ALA A 207 12.60 -8.39 37.26
N ASP A 208 11.99 -7.87 36.19
CA ASP A 208 12.40 -8.13 34.80
C ASP A 208 12.22 -6.87 33.96
N GLU A 209 13.31 -6.38 33.36
CA GLU A 209 13.34 -5.10 32.66
C GLU A 209 12.48 -5.11 31.38
N ALA A 210 12.48 -6.21 30.64
CA ALA A 210 11.72 -6.31 29.39
C ALA A 210 10.21 -6.38 29.66
N ALA A 211 9.79 -7.17 30.65
CA ALA A 211 8.41 -7.26 31.08
C ALA A 211 7.94 -5.96 31.73
N ALA A 212 8.78 -5.31 32.56
CA ALA A 212 8.49 -4.02 33.15
C ALA A 212 8.34 -2.92 32.08
N GLN A 213 9.16 -2.91 31.02
CA GLN A 213 8.99 -2.01 29.87
C GLN A 213 7.63 -2.21 29.18
N LEU A 214 7.20 -3.46 28.97
CA LEU A 214 5.90 -3.77 28.36
C LEU A 214 4.72 -3.33 29.24
N ILE A 215 4.84 -3.53 30.56
CA ILE A 215 3.86 -3.05 31.54
C ILE A 215 3.83 -1.51 31.52
N TYR A 216 4.99 -0.86 31.64
CA TYR A 216 5.10 0.59 31.59
C TYR A 216 4.49 1.17 30.33
N GLN A 217 4.77 0.62 29.14
CA GLN A 217 4.15 1.05 27.88
C GLN A 217 2.63 0.94 27.93
N ARG A 218 2.10 -0.20 28.38
CA ARG A 218 0.65 -0.44 28.46
C ARG A 218 -0.06 0.54 29.39
N TYR A 219 0.56 0.90 30.52
CA TYR A 219 -0.07 1.69 31.57
C TYR A 219 0.36 3.17 31.58
N SER A 220 1.39 3.55 30.82
CA SER A 220 1.85 4.94 30.66
C SER A 220 0.82 5.86 29.98
N HIS A 221 -0.05 5.29 29.14
CA HIS A 221 -1.15 6.03 28.50
C HIS A 221 -2.24 6.52 29.47
N TYR A 222 -2.19 6.11 30.74
CA TYR A 222 -3.17 6.45 31.77
C TYR A 222 -2.57 7.24 32.95
N LYS A 223 -1.41 7.89 32.74
CA LYS A 223 -0.82 8.84 33.69
C LYS A 223 -1.44 10.22 33.54
#